data_AF-A0AAD2B170-F1
#
_entry.id   AF-A0AAD2B170-F1
#
_cell.length_a   1.000
_cell.length_b   1.000
_cell.length_c   1.000
_cell.angle_alpha   90.00
_cell.angle_beta   90.00
_cell.angle_gamma   90.00
#
_symmetry.space_group_name_H-M   'P 1'
#
loop_
_entity.id
_entity.type
_entity.pdbx_description
1 polymer ?
#
loop_
_entity_poly.entity_id
_entity_poly.type
_entity_poly.pdbx_seq_one_letter_code
_entity_poly.pdbx_strand_id
1 'polypeptide(L)'
;MAEKKYSPLGFELRVGSVDPSLPLLFRIGVSDEADPETKIVYVGMSKDGAKGPFSNYDDNLRRMRDGCPARNGQGFRQIHKDLDAALREGKSIVIELVRNVDTATERLTVARKALQQEYGLKD
;
A
#
# COMPACT_ATOMS: atom_id res chain seq x y z
N MET A 1 16.85 -16.29 0.72
CA MET A 1 16.57 -14.84 0.69
C MET A 1 15.31 -14.66 -0.14
N ALA A 2 14.25 -14.04 0.39
CA ALA A 2 13.05 -13.78 -0.39
C ALA A 2 13.37 -12.74 -1.48
N GLU A 3 12.94 -12.98 -2.71
CA GLU A 3 13.14 -12.07 -3.83
C GLU A 3 12.40 -10.75 -3.57
N LYS A 4 13.15 -9.64 -3.53
CA LYS A 4 12.55 -8.31 -3.39
C LYS A 4 11.94 -7.91 -4.72
N LYS A 5 10.64 -7.61 -4.73
CA LYS A 5 9.94 -7.16 -5.93
C LYS A 5 9.75 -5.65 -5.88
N TYR A 6 10.10 -4.97 -6.96
CA TYR A 6 10.01 -3.51 -7.08
C TYR A 6 9.01 -3.08 -8.17
N SER A 7 8.34 -1.95 -7.96
CA SER A 7 7.47 -1.33 -8.96
C SER A 7 8.30 -0.46 -9.91
N PRO A 8 7.75 0.00 -11.05
CA PRO A 8 8.43 0.97 -11.92
C PRO A 8 8.90 2.25 -11.21
N LEU A 9 8.16 2.75 -10.22
CA LEU A 9 8.56 3.87 -9.36
C LEU A 9 9.41 3.46 -8.14
N GLY A 10 9.81 2.20 -8.04
CA GLY A 10 10.70 1.70 -7.00
C GLY A 10 10.04 1.27 -5.69
N PHE A 11 8.73 1.01 -5.67
CA PHE A 11 8.06 0.55 -4.43
C PHE A 11 8.48 -0.87 -4.12
N GLU A 12 8.96 -1.12 -2.91
CA GLU A 12 9.28 -2.47 -2.45
C GLU A 12 7.99 -3.20 -2.06
N LEU A 13 7.71 -4.34 -2.68
CA LEU A 13 6.68 -5.25 -2.20
C LEU A 13 7.28 -6.26 -1.22
N ARG A 14 6.81 -6.22 0.02
CA ARG A 14 7.09 -7.24 1.04
C ARG A 14 5.91 -8.19 1.14
N VAL A 15 6.17 -9.46 0.87
CA VAL A 15 5.17 -10.53 1.04
C VAL A 15 5.46 -11.19 2.38
N GLY A 16 4.60 -10.97 3.36
CA GLY A 16 4.66 -11.67 4.65
C GLY A 16 4.26 -13.15 4.53
N SER A 17 3.85 -13.75 5.64
CA SER A 17 3.31 -15.13 5.66
C SER A 17 1.85 -15.16 5.23
N VAL A 18 1.55 -14.64 4.04
CA VAL A 18 0.19 -14.56 3.49
C VAL A 18 0.13 -15.15 2.09
N ASP A 19 -1.01 -15.71 1.72
CA ASP A 19 -1.33 -16.12 0.36
C ASP A 19 -1.72 -14.89 -0.49
N PRO A 20 -0.93 -14.48 -1.49
CA PRO A 20 -1.22 -13.31 -2.31
C PRO A 20 -2.45 -13.48 -3.22
N SER A 21 -3.01 -14.68 -3.35
CA SER A 21 -4.20 -14.95 -4.16
C SER A 21 -5.52 -14.73 -3.41
N LEU A 22 -5.47 -14.71 -2.07
CA LEU A 22 -6.64 -14.58 -1.21
C LEU A 22 -6.93 -13.11 -0.84
N PRO A 23 -8.18 -12.78 -0.45
CA PRO A 23 -8.49 -11.48 0.13
C PRO A 23 -7.54 -11.16 1.28
N LEU A 24 -7.02 -9.94 1.32
CA LEU A 24 -5.96 -9.57 2.25
C LEU A 24 -5.99 -8.11 2.66
N LEU A 25 -5.32 -7.83 3.76
CA LEU A 25 -4.92 -6.50 4.19
C LEU A 25 -3.47 -6.25 3.81
N PHE A 26 -3.17 -5.00 3.49
CA PHE A 26 -1.81 -4.53 3.25
C PHE A 26 -1.59 -3.20 3.95
N ARG A 27 -0.34 -2.90 4.27
CA ARG A 27 0.08 -1.60 4.79
C ARG A 27 1.05 -0.93 3.82
N ILE A 28 1.02 0.39 3.77
CA ILE A 28 2.01 1.19 3.05
C ILE A 28 2.79 1.98 4.09
N GLY A 29 4.10 1.86 4.02
CA GLY A 29 5.03 2.58 4.85
C GLY A 29 6.01 3.41 4.03
N VAL A 30 6.55 4.42 4.68
CA VAL A 30 7.63 5.25 4.16
C VAL A 30 8.84 5.04 5.06
N SER A 31 9.99 4.74 4.47
CA SER A 31 11.26 4.59 5.18
C SER A 31 12.27 5.61 4.66
N ASP A 32 13.06 6.16 5.57
CA ASP A 32 14.22 6.99 5.26
C ASP A 32 15.45 6.08 5.18
N GLU A 33 16.46 6.41 4.38
CA GLU A 33 17.72 5.64 4.42
C GLU A 33 18.46 5.84 5.75
N ALA A 34 18.24 6.99 6.41
CA ALA A 34 18.82 7.31 7.70
C ALA A 34 18.09 6.63 8.87
N ASP A 35 16.85 6.18 8.68
CA ASP A 35 16.02 5.58 9.72
C ASP A 35 15.54 4.17 9.29
N PRO A 36 16.03 3.10 9.94
CA PRO A 36 15.59 1.75 9.63
C PRO A 36 14.10 1.53 9.94
N GLU A 37 13.45 2.41 10.70
CA GLU A 37 12.03 2.29 11.03
C GLU A 37 11.13 2.72 9.85
N THR A 38 10.32 1.78 9.36
CA THR A 38 9.32 2.08 8.34
C THR A 38 8.08 2.68 9.01
N LYS A 39 7.83 3.97 8.80
CA LYS A 39 6.62 4.63 9.31
C LYS A 39 5.41 4.23 8.48
N ILE A 40 4.44 3.56 9.10
CA ILE A 40 3.19 3.17 8.44
C ILE A 40 2.30 4.39 8.25
N VAL A 41 1.91 4.66 7.01
CA VAL A 41 1.10 5.84 6.63
C VAL A 41 -0.29 5.45 6.11
N TYR A 42 -0.49 4.19 5.75
CA TYR A 42 -1.76 3.73 5.21
C TYR A 42 -1.98 2.24 5.46
N VAL A 43 -3.24 1.87 5.66
CA VAL A 43 -3.71 0.49 5.68
C VAL A 43 -4.83 0.34 4.66
N GLY A 44 -4.62 -0.59 3.73
CA GLY A 44 -5.54 -0.92 2.66
C GLY A 44 -6.05 -2.36 2.76
N MET A 45 -7.00 -2.66 1.89
CA MET A 45 -7.59 -3.99 1.75
C MET A 45 -7.73 -4.32 0.27
N SER A 46 -7.63 -5.60 -0.06
CA SER A 46 -7.86 -6.12 -1.41
C SER A 46 -8.77 -7.34 -1.34
N LYS A 47 -9.82 -7.34 -2.15
CA LYS A 47 -10.73 -8.49 -2.29
C LYS A 47 -10.16 -9.58 -3.20
N ASP A 48 -9.39 -9.18 -4.21
CA ASP A 48 -8.91 -10.06 -5.28
C ASP A 48 -7.41 -10.36 -5.16
N GLY A 49 -6.91 -10.38 -3.91
CA GLY A 49 -5.50 -10.62 -3.61
C GLY A 49 -4.56 -9.47 -3.98
N ALA A 50 -3.26 -9.77 -4.04
CA ALA A 50 -2.17 -8.80 -4.13
C ALA A 50 -1.97 -8.17 -5.52
N LYS A 51 -2.71 -8.60 -6.54
CA LYS A 51 -2.52 -8.11 -7.93
C LYS A 51 -2.78 -6.61 -8.05
N GLY A 52 -3.82 -6.10 -7.41
CA GLY A 52 -4.23 -4.69 -7.49
C GLY A 52 -3.41 -3.71 -6.64
N PRO A 53 -3.14 -3.99 -5.34
CA PRO A 53 -2.51 -3.03 -4.44
C PRO A 53 -1.15 -2.51 -4.91
N PHE A 54 -0.35 -3.34 -5.56
CA PHE A 54 0.99 -2.95 -5.97
C PHE A 54 0.99 -2.07 -7.22
N SER A 55 0.33 -2.50 -8.30
CA SER A 55 0.31 -1.75 -9.56
C SER A 55 -0.53 -0.49 -9.47
N ASN A 56 -1.64 -0.50 -8.71
CA ASN A 56 -2.58 0.62 -8.73
C ASN A 56 -2.02 1.90 -8.09
N TYR A 57 -1.15 1.80 -7.08
CA TYR A 57 -0.53 2.97 -6.48
C TYR A 57 0.57 3.52 -7.39
N ASP A 58 1.41 2.64 -7.95
CA ASP A 58 2.43 3.02 -8.94
C ASP A 58 1.80 3.75 -10.14
N ASP A 59 0.77 3.12 -10.74
CA ASP A 59 0.04 3.67 -11.89
C ASP A 59 -0.59 5.03 -11.56
N ASN A 60 -1.20 5.19 -10.38
CA ASN A 60 -1.79 6.47 -10.00
C ASN A 60 -0.72 7.55 -9.79
N LEU A 61 0.43 7.22 -9.19
CA LEU A 61 1.50 8.19 -9.00
C LEU A 61 2.13 8.60 -10.34
N ARG A 62 2.33 7.66 -11.26
CA ARG A 62 2.75 7.97 -12.63
C ARG A 62 1.77 8.91 -13.33
N ARG A 63 0.47 8.56 -13.33
CA ARG A 63 -0.58 9.42 -13.91
C ARG A 63 -0.59 10.81 -13.29
N MET A 64 -0.40 10.91 -11.97
CA MET A 64 -0.33 12.21 -11.28
C MET A 64 0.83 13.06 -11.80
N ARG A 65 2.03 12.47 -11.92
CA ARG A 65 3.23 13.13 -12.45
C ARG A 65 3.08 13.54 -13.91
N ASP A 66 2.36 12.74 -14.69
CA ASP A 66 2.08 12.99 -16.10
C ASP A 66 0.90 13.97 -16.32
N GLY A 67 0.34 14.55 -15.26
CA GLY A 67 -0.83 15.45 -15.35
C GLY A 67 -2.13 14.77 -15.80
N CYS A 68 -2.17 13.43 -15.77
CA CYS A 68 -3.32 12.64 -16.15
C CYS A 68 -4.32 12.47 -14.99
N PRO A 69 -5.61 12.21 -15.28
CA PRO A 69 -6.58 11.86 -14.25
C PRO A 69 -6.23 10.56 -13.52
N ALA A 70 -6.67 10.46 -12.26
CA ALA A 70 -6.58 9.24 -11.47
C ALA A 70 -7.25 8.05 -12.18
N ARG A 71 -6.78 6.83 -11.92
CA ARG A 71 -7.24 5.62 -12.60
C ARG A 71 -8.75 5.40 -12.50
N ASN A 72 -9.36 5.77 -11.38
CA ASN A 72 -10.80 5.62 -11.14
C ASN A 72 -11.63 6.83 -11.61
N GLY A 73 -11.02 7.89 -12.17
CA GLY A 73 -11.69 9.12 -12.57
C GLY A 73 -12.20 10.02 -11.44
N GLN A 74 -12.06 9.61 -10.17
CA GLN A 74 -12.59 10.34 -9.01
C GLN A 74 -11.56 11.27 -8.35
N GLY A 75 -10.36 11.38 -8.93
CA GLY A 75 -9.26 12.19 -8.41
C GLY A 75 -8.32 11.43 -7.48
N PHE A 76 -7.16 12.05 -7.22
CA PHE A 76 -6.14 11.46 -6.38
C PHE A 76 -6.44 11.64 -4.89
N ARG A 77 -6.50 10.52 -4.16
CA ARG A 77 -6.61 10.49 -2.70
C ARG A 77 -5.38 11.11 -2.03
N GLN A 78 -5.54 11.56 -0.78
CA GLN A 78 -4.45 12.16 0.01
C GLN A 78 -3.22 11.26 0.07
N ILE A 79 -3.40 9.96 0.31
CA ILE A 79 -2.30 8.98 0.29
C ILE A 79 -1.49 9.01 -1.00
N HIS A 80 -2.09 9.25 -2.18
CA HIS A 80 -1.31 9.31 -3.41
C HIS A 80 -0.39 10.54 -3.43
N LYS A 81 -0.84 11.67 -2.87
CA LYS A 81 -0.06 12.91 -2.77
C LYS A 81 1.06 12.75 -1.75
N ASP A 82 0.76 12.11 -0.61
CA ASP A 82 1.74 11.86 0.44
C ASP A 82 2.88 10.95 -0.04
N LEU A 83 2.53 9.91 -0.81
CA LEU A 83 3.53 9.03 -1.43
C LEU A 83 4.35 9.76 -2.50
N ASP A 84 3.74 10.62 -3.32
CA ASP A 84 4.50 11.39 -4.32
C ASP A 84 5.49 12.36 -3.65
N ALA A 85 5.05 13.03 -2.58
CA ALA A 85 5.91 13.90 -1.78
C ALA A 85 7.08 13.12 -1.15
N ALA A 86 6.81 11.96 -0.54
CA ALA A 86 7.84 11.12 0.05
C ALA A 86 8.91 10.70 -0.98
N LEU A 87 8.51 10.30 -2.19
CA LEU A 87 9.46 9.96 -3.26
C LEU A 87 10.28 11.16 -3.72
N ARG A 88 9.68 12.37 -3.79
CA ARG A 88 10.42 13.59 -4.14
C ARG A 88 11.44 13.99 -3.09
N GLU A 89 11.18 13.61 -1.83
CA GLU A 89 12.12 13.77 -0.70
C GLU A 89 13.19 12.66 -0.67
N GLY A 90 13.20 11.73 -1.63
CA GLY A 90 14.16 10.62 -1.68
C GLY A 90 13.85 9.46 -0.75
N LYS A 91 12.67 9.44 -0.13
CA LYS A 91 12.25 8.36 0.78
C LYS A 91 11.80 7.13 -0.01
N SER A 92 11.99 5.96 0.59
CA SER A 92 11.55 4.69 0.05
C SER A 92 10.11 4.38 0.45
N ILE A 93 9.35 3.79 -0.47
CA ILE A 93 7.98 3.31 -0.22
C ILE A 93 7.99 1.79 -0.14
N VAL A 94 7.38 1.26 0.92
CA VAL A 94 7.21 -0.17 1.15
C VAL A 94 5.73 -0.49 1.19
N ILE A 95 5.29 -1.44 0.37
CA ILE A 95 3.97 -2.05 0.43
C ILE A 95 4.14 -3.44 1.02
N GLU A 96 3.48 -3.72 2.14
CA GLU A 96 3.58 -5.01 2.79
C GLU A 96 2.22 -5.69 2.89
N LEU A 97 2.15 -6.94 2.45
CA LEU A 97 0.98 -7.79 2.60
C LEU A 97 1.03 -8.44 3.99
N VAL A 98 0.03 -8.18 4.84
CA VAL A 98 0.14 -8.45 6.28
C VAL A 98 -0.82 -9.50 6.80
N ARG A 99 -2.00 -9.66 6.20
CA ARG A 99 -3.01 -10.58 6.72
C ARG A 99 -3.97 -11.06 5.63
N ASN A 100 -4.14 -12.37 5.46
CA ASN A 100 -5.29 -12.89 4.72
C ASN A 100 -6.56 -12.76 5.56
N VAL A 101 -7.67 -12.42 4.91
CA VAL A 101 -8.99 -12.30 5.54
C VAL A 101 -9.92 -13.33 4.92
N ASP A 102 -10.46 -14.22 5.76
CA ASP A 102 -11.54 -15.10 5.35
C ASP A 102 -12.85 -14.31 5.30
N THR A 103 -13.34 -14.07 4.08
CA THR A 103 -14.53 -13.26 3.83
C THR A 103 -15.84 -13.98 4.17
N ALA A 104 -15.81 -15.28 4.45
CA ALA A 104 -16.96 -16.01 4.97
C ALA A 104 -17.24 -15.71 6.45
N THR A 105 -16.19 -15.38 7.21
CA THR A 105 -16.27 -15.18 8.67
C THR A 105 -16.01 -13.75 9.11
N GLU A 106 -15.30 -12.95 8.31
CA GLU A 106 -14.95 -11.57 8.64
C GLU A 106 -15.13 -10.60 7.46
N ARG A 107 -15.65 -9.40 7.73
CA ARG A 107 -15.71 -8.34 6.73
C ARG A 107 -14.34 -7.66 6.61
N LEU A 108 -13.78 -7.60 5.41
CA LEU A 108 -12.52 -6.88 5.11
C LEU A 108 -12.50 -5.44 5.64
N THR A 109 -13.64 -4.73 5.62
CA THR A 109 -13.72 -3.36 6.13
C THR A 109 -13.54 -3.28 7.64
N VAL A 110 -14.03 -4.27 8.39
CA VAL A 110 -13.85 -4.38 9.85
C VAL A 110 -12.40 -4.76 10.15
N ALA A 111 -11.87 -5.75 9.44
CA ALA A 111 -10.48 -6.19 9.52
C ALA A 111 -9.50 -5.02 9.29
N ARG A 112 -9.73 -4.23 8.22
CA ARG A 112 -8.94 -3.05 7.88
C ARG A 112 -8.99 -1.99 8.99
N LYS A 113 -10.17 -1.73 9.56
CA LYS A 113 -10.35 -0.74 10.64
C LYS A 113 -9.61 -1.14 11.91
N ALA A 114 -9.66 -2.41 12.29
CA ALA A 114 -8.89 -2.92 13.43
C ALA A 114 -7.39 -2.68 13.21
N LEU A 115 -6.88 -3.03 12.02
CA LEU A 115 -5.48 -2.83 11.69
C LEU A 115 -5.07 -1.34 11.60
N GLN A 116 -5.96 -0.45 11.13
CA GLN A 116 -5.71 1.00 11.19
C GLN A 116 -5.53 1.50 12.62
N GLN A 117 -6.33 1.00 13.57
CA GLN A 117 -6.26 1.37 14.98
C GLN A 117 -4.95 0.93 15.63
N GLU A 118 -4.42 -0.24 15.27
CA GLU A 118 -3.11 -0.72 15.75
C GLU A 118 -1.96 0.24 15.39
N TYR A 119 -2.05 0.93 14.26
CA TYR A 119 -1.07 1.94 13.83
C TYR A 119 -1.47 3.39 14.16
N GLY A 120 -2.54 3.60 14.94
CA GLY A 120 -3.02 4.94 15.28
C GLY A 120 -3.49 5.77 14.08
N LEU A 121 -3.84 5.13 12.96
CA LEU A 121 -4.34 5.80 11.77
C LEU A 121 -5.83 6.10 11.91
N LYS A 122 -6.25 7.31 11.53
CA LYS A 122 -7.65 7.74 11.49
C LYS A 122 -8.24 7.51 10.09
N ASP A 123 -9.55 7.27 10.03
CA ASP A 123 -10.31 7.14 8.76
C ASP A 123 -10.44 8.50 8.03
#